data_AF-A0A5C1AFN3-F1
#
_entry.id   AF-A0A5C1AFN3-F1
#
_cell.length_a   1.000
_cell.length_b   1.000
_cell.length_c   1.000
_cell.angle_alpha   90.00
_cell.angle_beta   90.00
_cell.angle_gamma   90.00
#
_symmetry.space_group_name_H-M   'P 1'
#
loop_
_entity.id
_entity.type
_entity.pdbx_description
1 polymer ?
#
loop_
_entity_poly.entity_id
_entity_poly.type
_entity_poly.pdbx_seq_one_letter_code
_entity_poly.pdbx_strand_id
1 'polypeptide(L)'
;MKSAPPDWAIRTEADRLALAQGYYWDQSKANSIVKFANTCFRSQYIRGKFSLLEWQKRLLQSLWGWRHPTGARRFRMANLHASKKNGKTLLTAIVATFELFCSDSPSSLTLCSAASKENASQIFSECAYKVERIKSLFLLQPYVRSVTFGDPVGVIADGWRDHWKQGLNLTDQQAEFMNTGHPDRETPWLTVDEPNHVADVIVHRSPRYHSRWFPWKKIVREYKDKVVFVGSREEHAAFEKEFGAVPYHETPTLLDLARVIAGAKVFVGNQSSPRWIAEGLKKHVHVEQDRGRRGNTHWQRAGARYDADKLWAI
;
A
#
# COMPACT_ATOMS: atom_id res chain seq x y z
N MET A 1 -0.33 -23.76 -9.11
CA MET A 1 -0.16 -24.84 -10.12
C MET A 1 0.29 -26.07 -9.37
N LYS A 2 -0.38 -27.22 -9.57
CA LYS A 2 -0.03 -28.46 -8.87
C LYS A 2 1.35 -28.93 -9.33
N SER A 3 2.25 -29.18 -8.38
CA SER A 3 3.64 -29.54 -8.64
C SER A 3 4.17 -30.44 -7.53
N ALA A 4 5.32 -31.07 -7.77
CA ALA A 4 6.08 -31.71 -6.71
C ALA A 4 6.63 -30.64 -5.74
N PRO A 5 6.65 -30.89 -4.42
CA PRO A 5 7.32 -30.01 -3.48
C PRO A 5 8.82 -29.96 -3.77
N PRO A 6 9.49 -28.84 -3.49
CA PRO A 6 10.95 -28.79 -3.55
C PRO A 6 11.57 -29.72 -2.50
N ASP A 7 12.77 -30.25 -2.77
CA ASP A 7 13.43 -31.26 -1.92
C ASP A 7 13.49 -30.87 -0.44
N TRP A 8 13.79 -29.61 -0.15
CA TRP A 8 13.87 -29.11 1.23
C TRP A 8 12.52 -29.13 1.98
N ALA A 9 11.40 -29.22 1.26
CA ALA A 9 10.05 -29.27 1.83
C ALA A 9 9.58 -30.72 2.12
N ILE A 10 10.31 -31.74 1.67
CA ILE A 10 10.07 -33.15 1.98
C ILE A 10 11.07 -33.56 3.06
N ARG A 11 10.63 -33.59 4.33
CA ARG A 11 11.53 -33.68 5.50
C ARG A 11 11.37 -34.98 6.27
N THR A 12 10.19 -35.58 6.23
CA THR A 12 9.79 -36.70 7.06
C THR A 12 9.12 -37.80 6.23
N GLU A 13 9.00 -39.00 6.81
CA GLU A 13 8.25 -40.08 6.18
C GLU A 13 6.78 -39.72 5.96
N ALA A 14 6.19 -38.93 6.87
CA ALA A 14 4.84 -38.41 6.72
C ALA A 14 4.68 -37.53 5.47
N ASP A 15 5.73 -36.84 5.01
CA ASP A 15 5.70 -36.05 3.78
C ASP A 15 5.69 -36.94 2.54
N ARG A 16 6.45 -38.04 2.55
CA ARG A 16 6.48 -39.03 1.47
C ARG A 16 5.14 -39.76 1.35
N LEU A 17 4.57 -40.17 2.49
CA LEU A 17 3.24 -40.76 2.56
C LEU A 17 2.16 -39.79 2.08
N ALA A 18 2.25 -38.50 2.42
CA ALA A 18 1.31 -37.50 1.92
C ALA A 18 1.35 -37.41 0.38
N LEU A 19 2.54 -37.46 -0.24
CA LEU A 19 2.66 -37.50 -1.70
C LEU A 19 2.02 -38.76 -2.30
N ALA A 20 2.25 -39.92 -1.68
CA ALA A 20 1.61 -41.16 -2.10
C ALA A 20 0.07 -41.10 -1.99
N GLN A 21 -0.46 -40.32 -1.04
CA GLN A 21 -1.89 -40.05 -0.88
C GLN A 21 -2.43 -38.93 -1.78
N GLY A 22 -1.63 -38.43 -2.73
CA GLY A 22 -2.04 -37.42 -3.71
C GLY A 22 -2.00 -35.97 -3.21
N TYR A 23 -1.41 -35.70 -2.03
CA TYR A 23 -1.11 -34.33 -1.63
C TYR A 23 -0.08 -33.76 -2.61
N TYR A 24 -0.14 -32.45 -2.81
CA TYR A 24 0.70 -31.79 -3.80
C TYR A 24 1.22 -30.45 -3.28
N TRP A 25 2.16 -29.87 -4.01
CA TRP A 25 2.67 -28.54 -3.75
C TRP A 25 2.07 -27.51 -4.70
N ASP A 26 1.55 -26.41 -4.16
CA ASP A 26 1.19 -25.22 -4.93
C ASP A 26 2.18 -24.09 -4.70
N GLN A 27 3.09 -23.92 -5.67
CA GLN A 27 4.12 -22.87 -5.60
C GLN A 27 3.52 -21.45 -5.59
N SER A 28 2.36 -21.23 -6.22
CA SER A 28 1.71 -19.92 -6.23
C SER A 28 1.23 -19.55 -4.83
N LYS A 29 0.61 -20.51 -4.13
CA LYS A 29 0.17 -20.33 -2.74
C LYS A 29 1.35 -20.23 -1.77
N ALA A 30 2.42 -20.99 -1.98
CA ALA A 30 3.64 -20.85 -1.18
C ALA A 30 4.24 -19.44 -1.33
N ASN A 31 4.26 -18.90 -2.55
CA ASN A 31 4.83 -17.59 -2.84
C ASN A 31 3.93 -16.43 -2.39
N SER A 32 2.61 -16.61 -2.32
CA SER A 32 1.68 -15.52 -2.01
C SER A 32 1.94 -14.91 -0.64
N ILE A 33 2.15 -15.73 0.40
CA ILE A 33 2.45 -15.22 1.74
C ILE A 33 3.82 -14.56 1.85
N VAL A 34 4.83 -15.12 1.19
CA VAL A 34 6.18 -14.52 1.17
C VAL A 34 6.15 -13.18 0.43
N LYS A 35 5.44 -13.12 -0.70
CA LYS A 35 5.21 -11.88 -1.44
C LYS A 35 4.50 -10.87 -0.55
N PHE A 36 3.39 -11.26 0.07
CA PHE A 36 2.64 -10.40 1.00
C PHE A 36 3.52 -9.84 2.12
N ALA A 37 4.31 -10.67 2.80
CA ALA A 37 5.20 -10.23 3.85
C ALA A 37 6.19 -9.16 3.37
N ASN A 38 6.83 -9.37 2.21
CA ASN A 38 7.85 -8.45 1.70
C ASN A 38 7.25 -7.19 1.05
N THR A 39 6.10 -7.30 0.38
CA THR A 39 5.54 -6.20 -0.44
C THR A 39 4.42 -5.44 0.25
N CYS A 40 3.54 -6.15 0.96
CA CYS A 40 2.27 -5.64 1.47
C CYS A 40 2.30 -5.40 2.98
N PHE A 41 3.08 -6.15 3.75
CA PHE A 41 3.22 -5.95 5.19
C PHE A 41 4.26 -4.85 5.52
N ARG A 42 3.97 -4.02 6.53
CA ARG A 42 4.93 -3.06 7.10
C ARG A 42 4.81 -3.10 8.60
N SER A 43 5.94 -3.32 9.27
CA SER A 43 6.00 -3.28 10.72
C SER A 43 6.00 -1.85 11.21
N GLN A 44 5.34 -1.59 12.34
CA GLN A 44 5.44 -0.31 13.04
C GLN A 44 6.82 -0.09 13.69
N TYR A 45 7.59 -1.15 13.94
CA TYR A 45 8.88 -1.10 14.64
C TYR A 45 10.09 -1.15 13.71
N ILE A 46 9.92 -1.55 12.44
CA ILE A 46 11.01 -1.63 11.48
C ILE A 46 10.89 -0.47 10.48
N ARG A 47 11.92 0.38 10.45
CA ARG A 47 12.04 1.43 9.42
C ARG A 47 12.41 0.79 8.08
N GLY A 48 11.78 1.26 7.00
CA GLY A 48 12.05 0.79 5.65
C GLY A 48 11.55 -0.63 5.34
N LYS A 49 12.20 -1.28 4.38
CA LYS A 49 11.87 -2.65 3.96
C LYS A 49 12.55 -3.65 4.89
N PHE A 50 11.81 -4.66 5.33
CA PHE A 50 12.37 -5.86 5.94
C PHE A 50 12.32 -7.03 4.96
N SER A 51 13.08 -8.08 5.25
CA SER A 51 13.01 -9.35 4.54
C SER A 51 12.91 -10.47 5.56
N LEU A 52 12.09 -11.46 5.25
CA LEU A 52 12.01 -12.68 6.06
C LEU A 52 13.36 -13.42 6.06
N LEU A 53 13.70 -14.02 7.20
CA LEU A 53 14.81 -14.98 7.28
C LEU A 53 14.48 -16.22 6.45
N GLU A 54 15.50 -16.92 5.93
CA GLU A 54 15.28 -18.09 5.08
C GLU A 54 14.45 -19.18 5.76
N TRP A 55 14.65 -19.43 7.06
CA TRP A 55 13.83 -20.39 7.79
C TRP A 55 12.37 -19.93 7.94
N GLN A 56 12.12 -18.62 8.09
CA GLN A 56 10.77 -18.05 8.16
C GLN A 56 10.07 -18.21 6.82
N LYS A 57 10.77 -17.91 5.70
CA LYS A 57 10.25 -18.11 4.35
C LYS A 57 9.88 -19.58 4.13
N ARG A 58 10.78 -20.51 4.45
CA ARG A 58 10.54 -21.95 4.27
C ARG A 58 9.38 -22.44 5.13
N LEU A 59 9.29 -22.01 6.39
CA LEU A 59 8.15 -22.33 7.26
C LEU A 59 6.83 -21.86 6.66
N LEU A 60 6.73 -20.60 6.26
CA LEU A 60 5.52 -20.06 5.63
C LEU A 60 5.22 -20.76 4.29
N GLN A 61 6.23 -20.99 3.45
CA GLN A 61 6.02 -21.72 2.20
C GLN A 61 5.50 -23.14 2.46
N SER A 62 6.01 -23.86 3.46
CA SER A 62 5.49 -25.18 3.81
C SER A 62 4.03 -25.14 4.27
N LEU A 63 3.64 -24.15 5.08
CA LEU A 63 2.29 -24.04 5.62
C LEU A 63 1.24 -23.68 4.56
N TRP A 64 1.57 -22.82 3.58
CA TRP A 64 0.63 -22.43 2.51
C TRP A 64 0.80 -23.22 1.20
N GLY A 65 1.96 -23.83 0.97
CA GLY A 65 2.31 -24.55 -0.25
C GLY A 65 1.83 -26.00 -0.28
N TRP A 66 1.87 -26.73 0.84
CA TRP A 66 1.37 -28.10 0.90
C TRP A 66 -0.16 -28.15 0.88
N ARG A 67 -0.73 -28.85 -0.10
CA ARG A 67 -2.18 -28.95 -0.32
C ARG A 67 -2.67 -30.39 -0.34
N HIS A 68 -3.84 -30.59 0.25
CA HIS A 68 -4.65 -31.78 0.14
C HIS A 68 -5.19 -31.92 -1.29
N PRO A 69 -5.50 -33.13 -1.80
CA PRO A 69 -6.16 -33.32 -3.09
C PRO A 69 -7.38 -32.41 -3.35
N THR A 70 -8.14 -32.09 -2.29
CA THR A 70 -9.31 -31.18 -2.31
C THR A 70 -8.96 -29.70 -2.45
N GLY A 71 -7.68 -29.33 -2.42
CA GLY A 71 -7.21 -27.94 -2.47
C GLY A 71 -7.04 -27.26 -1.10
N ALA A 72 -7.52 -27.88 -0.02
CA ALA A 72 -7.30 -27.42 1.35
C ALA A 72 -5.81 -27.48 1.74
N ARG A 73 -5.39 -26.77 2.79
CA ARG A 73 -4.02 -26.88 3.32
C ARG A 73 -3.81 -28.24 3.97
N ARG A 74 -2.62 -28.82 3.81
CA ARG A 74 -2.24 -30.05 4.52
C ARG A 74 -2.17 -29.83 6.03
N PHE A 75 -1.47 -28.76 6.43
CA PHE A 75 -1.23 -28.46 7.83
C PHE A 75 -2.35 -27.58 8.38
N ARG A 76 -3.10 -28.12 9.34
CA ARG A 76 -4.13 -27.39 10.10
C ARG A 76 -3.59 -26.76 11.38
N MET A 77 -2.44 -27.24 11.86
CA MET A 77 -1.76 -26.75 13.06
C MET A 77 -0.26 -26.72 12.83
N ALA A 78 0.41 -25.73 13.43
CA ALA A 78 1.85 -25.57 13.38
C ALA A 78 2.38 -25.19 14.76
N ASN A 79 3.32 -25.97 15.29
CA ASN A 79 4.01 -25.66 16.54
C ASN A 79 5.41 -25.15 16.21
N LEU A 80 5.70 -23.88 16.56
CA LEU A 80 6.98 -23.24 16.31
C LEU A 80 7.73 -22.98 17.61
N HIS A 81 8.83 -23.69 17.81
CA HIS A 81 9.75 -23.43 18.92
C HIS A 81 10.92 -22.61 18.38
N ALA A 82 11.05 -21.37 18.84
CA ALA A 82 12.15 -20.49 18.42
C ALA A 82 12.64 -19.62 19.59
N SER A 83 13.93 -19.32 19.62
CA SER A 83 14.57 -18.52 20.68
C SER A 83 14.22 -17.03 20.58
N LYS A 84 14.42 -16.27 21.67
CA LYS A 84 14.13 -14.83 21.75
C LYS A 84 14.84 -14.07 20.61
N LYS A 85 14.27 -12.91 20.20
CA LYS A 85 14.79 -12.03 19.14
C LYS A 85 14.83 -12.61 17.70
N ASN A 86 14.11 -13.70 17.43
CA ASN A 86 13.98 -14.28 16.08
C ASN A 86 12.75 -13.78 15.28
N GLY A 87 12.19 -12.62 15.64
CA GLY A 87 11.05 -12.04 14.90
C GLY A 87 9.75 -12.84 14.99
N LYS A 88 9.54 -13.64 16.05
CA LYS A 88 8.32 -14.45 16.23
C LYS A 88 7.04 -13.61 16.22
N THR A 89 7.00 -12.52 16.98
CA THR A 89 5.83 -11.63 17.06
C THR A 89 5.47 -11.03 15.71
N LEU A 90 6.48 -10.54 14.98
CA LEU A 90 6.33 -10.04 13.62
C LEU A 90 5.80 -11.12 12.67
N LEU A 91 6.35 -12.34 12.77
CA LEU A 91 5.91 -13.48 11.97
C LEU A 91 4.45 -13.82 12.25
N THR A 92 4.02 -13.83 13.52
CA THR A 92 2.62 -14.06 13.90
C THR A 92 1.71 -12.95 13.36
N ALA A 93 2.12 -11.68 13.44
CA ALA A 93 1.34 -10.57 12.86
C ALA A 93 1.21 -10.67 11.34
N ILE A 94 2.27 -11.07 10.63
CA ILE A 94 2.25 -11.34 9.18
C ILE A 94 1.24 -12.44 8.86
N VAL A 95 1.27 -13.56 9.60
CA VAL A 95 0.34 -14.67 9.40
C VAL A 95 -1.10 -14.23 9.68
N ALA A 96 -1.36 -13.57 10.81
CA ALA A 96 -2.68 -13.10 11.17
C ALA A 96 -3.25 -12.14 10.11
N THR A 97 -2.42 -11.19 9.67
CA THR A 97 -2.81 -10.23 8.63
C THR A 97 -3.03 -10.92 7.29
N PHE A 98 -2.18 -11.88 6.92
CA PHE A 98 -2.37 -12.67 5.70
C PHE A 98 -3.67 -13.47 5.73
N GLU A 99 -4.03 -14.10 6.86
CA GLU A 99 -5.30 -14.82 6.99
C GLU A 99 -6.51 -13.90 6.88
N LEU A 100 -6.43 -12.71 7.46
CA LEU A 100 -7.49 -11.71 7.38
C LEU A 100 -7.74 -11.21 5.94
N PHE A 101 -6.69 -11.03 5.15
CA PHE A 101 -6.81 -10.33 3.84
C PHE A 101 -6.62 -11.23 2.61
N CYS A 102 -6.01 -12.39 2.76
CA CYS A 102 -5.54 -13.20 1.64
C CYS A 102 -5.89 -14.69 1.81
N SER A 103 -6.68 -15.06 2.81
CA SER A 103 -7.10 -16.46 2.99
C SER A 103 -8.05 -16.90 1.87
N ASP A 104 -8.10 -18.21 1.67
CA ASP A 104 -9.00 -18.86 0.71
C ASP A 104 -10.43 -19.01 1.27
N SER A 105 -10.70 -18.44 2.46
CA SER A 105 -11.97 -18.60 3.19
C SER A 105 -12.65 -17.23 3.36
N PRO A 106 -13.93 -17.11 2.97
CA PRO A 106 -14.69 -15.91 3.28
C PRO A 106 -14.78 -15.74 4.80
N SER A 107 -14.48 -14.55 5.30
CA SER A 107 -14.68 -14.12 6.69
C SER A 107 -13.86 -14.94 7.70
N SER A 108 -12.56 -15.11 7.41
CA SER A 108 -11.61 -15.75 8.31
C SER A 108 -11.54 -15.04 9.67
N LEU A 109 -12.21 -15.59 10.68
CA LEU A 109 -12.05 -15.16 12.06
C LEU A 109 -10.63 -15.50 12.54
N THR A 110 -9.77 -14.48 12.59
CA THR A 110 -8.41 -14.62 13.06
C THR A 110 -8.30 -14.13 14.51
N LEU A 111 -8.00 -15.06 15.41
CA LEU A 111 -7.81 -14.77 16.84
C LEU A 111 -6.33 -14.86 17.20
N CYS A 112 -5.86 -13.93 18.02
CA CYS A 112 -4.55 -14.00 18.64
C CYS A 112 -4.72 -14.11 20.16
N SER A 113 -4.07 -15.11 20.75
CA SER A 113 -3.97 -15.26 22.20
C SER A 113 -2.50 -15.28 22.61
N ALA A 114 -2.21 -14.75 23.79
CA ALA A 114 -0.89 -14.73 24.37
C ALA A 114 -0.99 -14.87 25.89
N ALA A 115 0.15 -15.16 26.55
CA ALA A 115 0.22 -15.26 28.00
C ALA A 115 -0.12 -13.95 28.74
N SER A 116 -0.09 -12.80 28.05
CA SER A 116 -0.52 -11.52 28.60
C SER A 116 -1.26 -10.68 27.56
N LYS A 117 -2.12 -9.77 28.02
CA LYS A 117 -2.86 -8.83 27.16
C LYS A 117 -1.90 -7.96 26.37
N GLU A 118 -0.81 -7.51 26.98
CA GLU A 118 0.20 -6.65 26.35
C GLU A 118 0.86 -7.35 25.15
N ASN A 119 1.17 -8.64 25.29
CA ASN A 119 1.75 -9.43 24.19
C ASN A 119 0.75 -9.63 23.04
N ALA A 120 -0.52 -9.88 23.35
CA ALA A 120 -1.57 -9.95 22.33
C ALA A 120 -1.79 -8.60 21.65
N SER A 121 -1.76 -7.50 22.42
CA SER A 121 -1.88 -6.13 21.91
C SER A 121 -0.76 -5.77 20.93
N GLN A 122 0.48 -6.22 21.13
CA GLN A 122 1.57 -5.98 20.17
C GLN A 122 1.25 -6.55 18.78
N ILE A 123 0.70 -7.76 18.72
CA ILE A 123 0.32 -8.41 17.46
C ILE A 123 -0.86 -7.67 16.83
N PHE A 124 -1.87 -7.33 17.63
CA PHE A 124 -3.01 -6.55 17.15
C PHE A 124 -2.57 -5.19 16.57
N SER A 125 -1.73 -4.45 17.28
CA SER A 125 -1.24 -3.15 16.84
C SER A 125 -0.43 -3.25 15.54
N GLU A 126 0.37 -4.30 15.34
CA GLU A 126 1.06 -4.54 14.07
C GLU A 126 0.08 -4.78 12.90
N CYS A 127 -0.97 -5.58 13.13
CA CYS A 127 -2.02 -5.82 12.13
C CYS A 127 -2.80 -4.54 11.80
N ALA A 128 -3.17 -3.77 12.83
CA ALA A 128 -3.98 -2.55 12.70
C ALA A 128 -3.19 -1.35 12.17
N TYR A 129 -1.85 -1.38 12.22
CA TYR A 129 -1.00 -0.24 11.96
C TYR A 129 -1.26 0.47 10.61
N LYS A 130 -1.34 -0.29 9.50
CA LYS A 130 -1.62 0.31 8.18
C LYS A 130 -3.04 0.81 8.05
N VAL A 131 -3.96 0.08 8.67
CA VAL A 131 -5.39 0.32 8.66
C VAL A 131 -5.69 1.66 9.31
N GLU A 132 -5.21 1.86 10.54
CA GLU A 132 -5.46 3.07 11.31
C GLU A 132 -4.85 4.31 10.64
N ARG A 133 -3.74 4.14 9.90
CA ARG A 133 -3.13 5.22 9.10
C ARG A 133 -3.98 5.69 7.93
N ILE A 134 -4.94 4.90 7.47
CA ILE A 134 -5.80 5.22 6.32
C ILE A 134 -7.19 5.63 6.81
N LYS A 135 -7.71 4.90 7.79
CA LYS A 135 -9.08 4.97 8.31
C LYS A 135 -9.53 6.38 8.69
N SER A 136 -8.66 7.17 9.31
CA SER A 136 -8.99 8.52 9.77
C SER A 136 -9.44 9.46 8.65
N LEU A 137 -8.74 9.45 7.50
CA LEU A 137 -9.12 10.29 6.36
C LEU A 137 -10.48 9.88 5.78
N PHE A 138 -10.74 8.57 5.70
CA PHE A 138 -12.00 8.06 5.16
C PHE A 138 -13.17 8.39 6.07
N LEU A 139 -13.07 8.13 7.37
CA LEU A 139 -14.14 8.41 8.33
C LEU A 139 -14.47 9.91 8.45
N LEU A 140 -13.54 10.80 8.07
CA LEU A 140 -13.79 12.23 8.04
C LEU A 140 -14.71 12.66 6.90
N GLN A 141 -14.82 11.87 5.84
CA GLN A 141 -15.61 12.25 4.66
C GLN A 141 -17.10 12.11 4.96
N PRO A 142 -17.93 13.11 4.61
CA PRO A 142 -19.36 13.11 4.97
C PRO A 142 -20.16 11.98 4.31
N TYR A 143 -19.65 11.44 3.20
CA TYR A 143 -20.26 10.34 2.46
C TYR A 143 -19.78 8.95 2.93
N VAL A 144 -18.87 8.87 3.91
CA VAL A 144 -18.39 7.60 4.47
C VAL A 144 -19.00 7.39 5.85
N ARG A 145 -19.93 6.42 5.96
CA ARG A 145 -20.58 6.09 7.23
C ARG A 145 -19.68 5.28 8.17
N SER A 146 -18.89 4.37 7.62
CA SER A 146 -18.03 3.46 8.39
C SER A 146 -16.93 2.89 7.51
N VAL A 147 -15.80 2.56 8.12
CA VAL A 147 -14.72 1.81 7.50
C VAL A 147 -14.52 0.53 8.29
N THR A 148 -14.75 -0.60 7.64
CA THR A 148 -14.61 -1.94 8.21
C THR A 148 -13.63 -2.76 7.37
N PHE A 149 -13.14 -3.85 7.96
CA PHE A 149 -12.28 -4.82 7.30
C PHE A 149 -13.01 -6.15 7.29
N GLY A 150 -13.10 -6.77 6.12
CA GLY A 150 -13.78 -8.02 5.90
C GLY A 150 -13.80 -8.35 4.41
N ASP A 151 -14.53 -9.40 4.05
CA ASP A 151 -14.77 -9.69 2.65
C ASP A 151 -15.48 -8.49 1.99
N PRO A 152 -15.12 -8.16 0.72
CA PRO A 152 -15.82 -7.11 0.02
C PRO A 152 -17.28 -7.52 -0.16
N VAL A 153 -18.18 -6.75 0.44
CA VAL A 153 -19.63 -6.85 0.22
C VAL A 153 -20.06 -5.65 -0.63
N GLY A 154 -20.87 -5.91 -1.66
CA GLY A 154 -21.34 -4.88 -2.58
C GLY A 154 -20.41 -4.67 -3.77
N VAL A 155 -20.34 -3.43 -4.27
CA VAL A 155 -19.58 -3.10 -5.48
C VAL A 155 -18.08 -3.02 -5.17
N ILE A 156 -17.29 -3.88 -5.80
CA ILE A 156 -15.83 -3.85 -5.72
C ILE A 156 -15.32 -2.70 -6.58
N ALA A 157 -14.93 -1.60 -5.93
CA ALA A 157 -14.48 -0.40 -6.62
C ALA A 157 -13.24 -0.62 -7.52
N ASP A 158 -12.50 -1.72 -7.39
CA ASP A 158 -11.34 -2.02 -8.25
C ASP A 158 -11.70 -2.82 -9.53
N GLY A 159 -12.98 -3.21 -9.71
CA GLY A 159 -13.42 -4.07 -10.82
C GLY A 159 -13.31 -3.46 -12.22
N TRP A 160 -13.08 -2.15 -12.32
CA TRP A 160 -12.78 -1.48 -13.59
C TRP A 160 -11.48 -1.99 -14.23
N ARG A 161 -10.56 -2.58 -13.45
CA ARG A 161 -9.29 -3.13 -13.97
C ARG A 161 -9.49 -4.27 -14.97
N ASP A 162 -10.53 -5.07 -14.78
CA ASP A 162 -10.89 -6.16 -15.68
C ASP A 162 -11.56 -5.65 -16.97
N HIS A 163 -11.95 -4.37 -16.96
CA HIS A 163 -12.63 -3.66 -18.05
C HIS A 163 -11.82 -2.43 -18.49
N TRP A 164 -10.48 -2.55 -18.49
CA TRP A 164 -9.59 -1.44 -18.80
C TRP A 164 -9.91 -0.82 -20.17
N LYS A 165 -10.10 0.49 -20.19
CA LYS A 165 -10.34 1.25 -21.43
C LYS A 165 -9.20 2.21 -21.71
N GLN A 166 -8.51 1.97 -22.83
CA GLN A 166 -7.43 2.83 -23.27
C GLN A 166 -7.96 4.24 -23.60
N GLY A 167 -7.20 5.26 -23.21
CA GLY A 167 -7.54 6.67 -23.46
C GLY A 167 -8.28 7.36 -22.32
N LEU A 168 -8.90 6.60 -21.40
CA LEU A 168 -9.53 7.16 -20.20
C LEU A 168 -8.53 7.28 -19.05
N ASN A 169 -8.64 8.38 -18.30
CA ASN A 169 -7.94 8.49 -17.02
C ASN A 169 -8.58 7.55 -15.98
N LEU A 170 -7.90 7.33 -14.85
CA LEU A 170 -8.31 6.33 -13.86
C LEU A 170 -9.69 6.60 -13.24
N THR A 171 -10.07 7.86 -13.02
CA THR A 171 -11.38 8.14 -12.42
C THR A 171 -12.48 8.08 -13.47
N ASP A 172 -12.22 8.42 -14.73
CA ASP A 172 -13.18 8.24 -15.82
C ASP A 172 -13.43 6.74 -16.05
N GLN A 173 -12.37 5.91 -16.01
CA GLN A 173 -12.51 4.44 -16.00
C GLN A 173 -13.34 3.94 -14.81
N GLN A 174 -13.11 4.49 -13.61
CA GLN A 174 -13.92 4.18 -12.43
C GLN A 174 -15.39 4.57 -12.65
N ALA A 175 -15.65 5.77 -13.15
CA ALA A 175 -16.98 6.32 -13.34
C ALA A 175 -17.79 5.51 -14.36
N GLU A 176 -17.15 5.10 -15.46
CA GLU A 176 -17.79 4.22 -16.44
C GLU A 176 -18.09 2.83 -15.88
N PHE A 177 -17.16 2.24 -15.11
CA PHE A 177 -17.40 0.96 -14.44
C PHE A 177 -18.55 1.03 -13.43
N MET A 178 -18.64 2.14 -12.69
CA MET A 178 -19.71 2.37 -11.71
C MET A 178 -21.02 2.88 -12.35
N ASN A 179 -21.02 3.16 -13.65
CA ASN A 179 -22.12 3.77 -14.40
C ASN A 179 -22.66 5.06 -13.74
N THR A 180 -21.76 5.92 -13.26
CA THR A 180 -22.13 7.17 -12.56
C THR A 180 -22.07 8.42 -13.44
N GLY A 181 -21.59 8.29 -14.68
CA GLY A 181 -21.16 9.42 -15.50
C GLY A 181 -19.86 10.04 -15.01
N HIS A 182 -19.15 10.75 -15.89
CA HIS A 182 -17.87 11.36 -15.54
C HIS A 182 -18.08 12.47 -14.51
N PRO A 183 -17.32 12.48 -13.40
CA PRO A 183 -17.50 13.44 -12.34
C PRO A 183 -17.07 14.85 -12.77
N ASP A 184 -17.64 15.86 -12.12
CA ASP A 184 -17.12 17.21 -12.23
C ASP A 184 -15.64 17.24 -11.80
N ARG A 185 -14.83 17.98 -12.57
CA ARG A 185 -13.38 18.02 -12.38
C ARG A 185 -12.96 19.12 -11.42
N GLU A 186 -13.81 20.12 -11.17
CA GLU A 186 -13.47 21.29 -10.36
C GLU A 186 -13.98 21.21 -8.92
N THR A 187 -15.07 20.49 -8.64
CA THR A 187 -15.60 20.33 -7.28
C THR A 187 -14.73 19.38 -6.43
N PRO A 188 -14.31 19.77 -5.21
CA PRO A 188 -13.61 18.89 -4.28
C PRO A 188 -14.46 17.68 -3.86
N TRP A 189 -13.83 16.51 -3.75
CA TRP A 189 -14.44 15.30 -3.19
C TRP A 189 -13.75 14.81 -1.92
N LEU A 190 -12.67 15.47 -1.49
CA LEU A 190 -12.09 15.27 -0.18
C LEU A 190 -12.25 16.53 0.66
N THR A 191 -12.52 16.34 1.94
CA THR A 191 -12.50 17.39 2.96
C THR A 191 -11.48 17.04 4.03
N VAL A 192 -10.94 18.09 4.65
CA VAL A 192 -10.20 18.00 5.91
C VAL A 192 -10.88 18.90 6.93
N ASP A 193 -10.73 18.57 8.20
CA ASP A 193 -11.23 19.35 9.32
C ASP A 193 -10.35 20.56 9.58
N GLU A 194 -9.04 20.37 9.62
CA GLU A 194 -8.07 21.40 9.99
C GLU A 194 -6.87 21.40 9.03
N PRO A 195 -6.84 22.30 8.03
CA PRO A 195 -5.66 22.49 7.19
C PRO A 195 -4.43 22.85 8.05
N ASN A 196 -3.30 22.19 7.77
CA ASN A 196 -2.04 22.42 8.46
C ASN A 196 -1.02 23.03 7.50
N HIS A 197 -0.75 24.34 7.60
CA HIS A 197 0.26 24.98 6.77
C HIS A 197 1.66 24.66 7.31
N VAL A 198 2.40 23.85 6.56
CA VAL A 198 3.81 23.53 6.82
C VAL A 198 4.74 24.25 5.85
N ALA A 199 4.29 24.44 4.60
CA ALA A 199 4.98 25.19 3.57
C ALA A 199 4.02 25.54 2.42
N ASP A 200 4.38 26.53 1.60
CA ASP A 200 3.58 26.88 0.41
C ASP A 200 3.60 25.79 -0.66
N VAL A 201 4.68 25.01 -0.73
CA VAL A 201 4.84 23.92 -1.70
C VAL A 201 5.15 22.61 -1.00
N ILE A 202 4.29 21.62 -1.23
CA ILE A 202 4.51 20.26 -0.74
C ILE A 202 4.95 19.38 -1.91
N VAL A 203 6.10 18.72 -1.75
CA VAL A 203 6.64 17.79 -2.75
C VAL A 203 6.56 16.36 -2.26
N HIS A 204 6.29 15.43 -3.16
CA HIS A 204 6.40 14.00 -2.90
C HIS A 204 6.78 13.27 -4.19
N ARG A 205 7.70 12.29 -4.09
CA ARG A 205 8.07 11.45 -5.21
C ARG A 205 8.25 9.99 -4.78
N SER A 206 7.30 9.14 -5.15
CA SER A 206 7.40 7.69 -4.91
C SER A 206 8.43 7.03 -5.84
N PRO A 207 8.87 5.77 -5.63
CA PRO A 207 9.80 5.07 -6.54
C PRO A 207 9.24 4.66 -7.91
N ARG A 208 7.99 5.02 -8.23
CA ARG A 208 7.30 4.58 -9.46
C ARG A 208 6.96 5.77 -10.35
N TYR A 209 6.82 5.51 -11.64
CA TYR A 209 6.26 6.45 -12.61
C TYR A 209 7.01 7.79 -12.69
N HIS A 210 8.29 7.70 -13.05
CA HIS A 210 9.17 8.86 -13.16
C HIS A 210 9.26 9.39 -14.59
N SER A 211 9.59 10.67 -14.71
CA SER A 211 9.94 11.34 -15.96
C SER A 211 11.29 12.01 -15.82
N ARG A 212 12.24 11.66 -16.70
CA ARG A 212 13.56 12.30 -16.76
C ARG A 212 13.51 13.78 -17.14
N TRP A 213 12.35 14.24 -17.64
CA TRP A 213 12.15 15.59 -18.17
C TRP A 213 11.44 16.51 -17.18
N PHE A 214 10.96 15.97 -16.06
CA PHE A 214 10.27 16.77 -15.06
C PHE A 214 11.27 17.68 -14.33
N PRO A 215 10.96 18.97 -14.14
CA PRO A 215 11.95 19.97 -13.75
C PRO A 215 12.20 20.00 -12.23
N TRP A 216 12.48 18.84 -11.60
CA TRP A 216 12.66 18.74 -10.14
C TRP A 216 13.77 19.67 -9.60
N LYS A 217 14.92 19.74 -10.27
CA LYS A 217 16.02 20.66 -9.88
C LYS A 217 15.60 22.13 -9.94
N LYS A 218 14.73 22.49 -10.90
CA LYS A 218 14.17 23.85 -11.02
C LYS A 218 13.24 24.14 -9.85
N ILE A 219 12.35 23.20 -9.53
CA ILE A 219 11.41 23.27 -8.40
C ILE A 219 12.16 23.50 -7.09
N VAL A 220 13.17 22.68 -6.79
CA VAL A 220 14.00 22.84 -5.58
C VAL A 220 14.70 24.20 -5.55
N ARG A 221 15.26 24.64 -6.68
CA ARG A 221 15.99 25.92 -6.78
C ARG A 221 15.09 27.16 -6.71
N GLU A 222 13.90 27.13 -7.28
CA GLU A 222 13.02 28.30 -7.39
C GLU A 222 12.10 28.45 -6.18
N TYR A 223 11.63 27.34 -5.59
CA TYR A 223 10.81 27.39 -4.38
C TYR A 223 11.63 27.45 -3.09
N LYS A 224 12.88 26.95 -3.08
CA LYS A 224 13.85 27.12 -1.97
C LYS A 224 13.31 26.81 -0.57
N ASP A 225 13.10 27.84 0.25
CA ASP A 225 12.64 27.79 1.63
C ASP A 225 11.12 27.55 1.74
N LYS A 226 10.40 27.65 0.62
CA LYS A 226 8.95 27.44 0.53
C LYS A 226 8.56 25.98 0.22
N VAL A 227 9.52 25.06 0.11
CA VAL A 227 9.26 23.66 -0.25
C VAL A 227 9.55 22.70 0.89
N VAL A 228 8.65 21.76 1.13
CA VAL A 228 8.79 20.67 2.11
C VAL A 228 8.43 19.33 1.47
N PHE A 229 9.23 18.31 1.75
CA PHE A 229 9.01 16.95 1.31
C PHE A 229 8.14 16.17 2.30
N VAL A 230 7.13 15.48 1.78
CA VAL A 230 6.30 14.51 2.52
C VAL A 230 6.42 13.13 1.90
N GLY A 231 6.29 12.08 2.70
CA GLY A 231 6.45 10.68 2.28
C GLY A 231 7.29 9.88 3.26
N SER A 232 7.80 8.73 2.82
CA SER A 232 8.74 7.95 3.63
C SER A 232 10.12 8.60 3.68
N ARG A 233 10.89 8.30 4.72
CA ARG A 233 12.28 8.79 4.84
C ARG A 233 13.17 8.23 3.73
N GLU A 234 12.87 7.05 3.23
CA GLU A 234 13.59 6.45 2.10
C GLU A 234 13.31 7.20 0.79
N GLU A 235 12.06 7.62 0.55
CA GLU A 235 11.70 8.45 -0.60
C GLU A 235 12.34 9.83 -0.52
N HIS A 236 12.36 10.43 0.67
CA HIS A 236 13.03 11.72 0.91
C HIS A 236 14.53 11.63 0.64
N ALA A 237 15.23 10.65 1.21
CA ALA A 237 16.66 10.46 0.98
C ALA A 237 16.99 10.19 -0.50
N ALA A 238 16.14 9.43 -1.20
CA ALA A 238 16.29 9.20 -2.64
C ALA A 238 16.09 10.50 -3.45
N PHE A 239 15.12 11.32 -3.07
CA PHE A 239 14.86 12.62 -3.70
C PHE A 239 16.04 13.58 -3.52
N GLU A 240 16.54 13.74 -2.29
CA GLU A 240 17.64 14.67 -1.99
C GLU A 240 18.91 14.30 -2.75
N LYS A 241 19.21 13.00 -2.83
CA LYS A 241 20.35 12.47 -3.58
C LYS A 241 20.32 12.86 -5.06
N GLU A 242 19.13 12.98 -5.65
CA GLU A 242 18.96 13.24 -7.09
C GLU A 242 18.77 14.73 -7.42
N PHE A 243 18.05 15.47 -6.57
CA PHE A 243 17.54 16.81 -6.92
C PHE A 243 17.97 17.94 -6.00
N GLY A 244 18.54 17.63 -4.83
CA GLY A 244 18.96 18.61 -3.84
C GLY A 244 18.14 18.57 -2.55
N ALA A 245 18.69 19.17 -1.49
CA ALA A 245 18.14 19.12 -0.15
C ALA A 245 16.79 19.85 -0.05
N VAL A 246 15.84 19.24 0.67
CA VAL A 246 14.51 19.79 0.95
C VAL A 246 14.12 19.37 2.36
N PRO A 247 13.63 20.27 3.23
CA PRO A 247 13.17 19.89 4.57
C PRO A 247 12.11 18.77 4.53
N TYR A 248 12.18 17.85 5.47
CA TYR A 248 11.26 16.72 5.59
C TYR A 248 10.19 16.98 6.65
N HIS A 249 8.93 16.67 6.33
CA HIS A 249 7.84 16.66 7.28
C HIS A 249 7.16 15.29 7.31
N GLU A 250 7.04 14.73 8.53
CA GLU A 250 6.46 13.41 8.74
C GLU A 250 4.93 13.48 8.79
N THR A 251 4.26 12.61 8.05
CA THR A 251 2.80 12.47 8.03
C THR A 251 2.41 11.04 8.40
N PRO A 252 2.21 10.74 9.70
CA PRO A 252 1.96 9.38 10.16
C PRO A 252 0.71 8.75 9.54
N THR A 253 -0.35 9.52 9.33
CA THR A 253 -1.59 9.07 8.70
C THR A 253 -1.85 9.77 7.36
N LEU A 254 -2.73 9.21 6.54
CA LEU A 254 -3.24 9.89 5.35
C LEU A 254 -4.03 11.15 5.70
N LEU A 255 -4.63 11.22 6.89
CA LEU A 255 -5.27 12.45 7.36
C LEU A 255 -4.23 13.55 7.61
N ASP A 256 -3.12 13.23 8.28
CA ASP A 256 -2.02 14.20 8.48
C ASP A 256 -1.49 14.70 7.13
N LEU A 257 -1.29 13.78 6.19
CA LEU A 257 -0.88 14.11 4.83
C LEU A 257 -1.90 15.01 4.13
N ALA A 258 -3.20 14.70 4.24
CA ALA A 258 -4.26 15.50 3.64
C ALA A 258 -4.33 16.91 4.24
N ARG A 259 -4.19 17.05 5.57
CA ARG A 259 -4.15 18.35 6.26
C ARG A 259 -2.97 19.20 5.80
N VAL A 260 -1.78 18.60 5.69
CA VAL A 260 -0.57 19.28 5.19
C VAL A 260 -0.75 19.73 3.74
N ILE A 261 -1.29 18.86 2.88
CA ILE A 261 -1.59 19.20 1.48
C ILE A 261 -2.66 20.30 1.39
N ALA A 262 -3.69 20.25 2.23
CA ALA A 262 -4.76 21.25 2.27
C ALA A 262 -4.22 22.64 2.63
N GLY A 263 -3.27 22.71 3.58
CA GLY A 263 -2.61 23.95 3.99
C GLY A 263 -1.69 24.54 2.92
N ALA A 264 -1.13 23.74 2.02
CA ALA A 264 -0.21 24.21 0.98
C ALA A 264 -0.89 25.07 -0.10
N LYS A 265 -0.14 25.84 -0.88
CA LYS A 265 -0.66 26.48 -2.12
C LYS A 265 -0.59 25.53 -3.30
N VAL A 266 0.51 24.78 -3.41
CA VAL A 266 0.83 23.91 -4.53
C VAL A 266 1.31 22.55 -4.02
N PHE A 267 0.86 21.48 -4.67
CA PHE A 267 1.40 20.14 -4.51
C PHE A 267 2.16 19.72 -5.77
N VAL A 268 3.37 19.18 -5.63
CA VAL A 268 4.16 18.68 -6.76
C VAL A 268 4.53 17.23 -6.52
N GLY A 269 4.25 16.35 -7.48
CA GLY A 269 4.60 14.94 -7.33
C GLY A 269 4.28 14.06 -8.51
N ASN A 270 4.72 12.81 -8.42
CA ASN A 270 4.43 11.77 -9.41
C ASN A 270 3.09 11.07 -9.17
N GLN A 271 2.72 10.17 -10.08
CA GLN A 271 1.47 9.40 -10.08
C GLN A 271 1.34 8.50 -8.83
N SER A 272 0.85 9.06 -7.74
CA SER A 272 0.91 8.48 -6.38
C SER A 272 -0.30 8.85 -5.52
N SER A 273 -0.47 8.21 -4.36
CA SER A 273 -1.60 8.52 -3.46
C SER A 273 -1.60 9.97 -2.94
N PRO A 274 -0.46 10.61 -2.57
CA PRO A 274 -0.48 12.01 -2.16
C PRO A 274 -0.96 12.95 -3.27
N ARG A 275 -0.62 12.63 -4.53
CA ARG A 275 -1.13 13.38 -5.69
C ARG A 275 -2.65 13.30 -5.81
N TRP A 276 -3.25 12.13 -5.58
CA TRP A 276 -4.70 11.96 -5.61
C TRP A 276 -5.40 12.63 -4.43
N ILE A 277 -4.77 12.69 -3.26
CA ILE A 277 -5.26 13.50 -2.14
C ILE A 277 -5.29 14.98 -2.53
N ALA A 278 -4.21 15.51 -3.10
CA ALA A 278 -4.18 16.87 -3.62
C ALA A 278 -5.24 17.12 -4.72
N GLU A 279 -5.56 16.10 -5.52
CA GLU A 279 -6.63 16.17 -6.53
C GLU A 279 -8.01 16.29 -5.90
N GLY A 280 -8.30 15.46 -4.89
CA GLY A 280 -9.59 15.48 -4.21
C GLY A 280 -9.84 16.75 -3.41
N LEU A 281 -8.76 17.39 -2.94
CA LEU A 281 -8.77 18.71 -2.29
C LEU A 281 -8.69 19.88 -3.30
N LYS A 282 -8.56 19.59 -4.60
CA LYS A 282 -8.47 20.55 -5.70
C LYS A 282 -7.33 21.58 -5.60
N LYS A 283 -6.26 21.24 -4.89
CA LYS A 283 -5.05 22.08 -4.80
C LYS A 283 -4.43 22.29 -6.18
N HIS A 284 -3.67 23.36 -6.36
CA HIS A 284 -2.83 23.47 -7.55
C HIS A 284 -1.83 22.32 -7.57
N VAL A 285 -1.75 21.62 -8.69
CA VAL A 285 -0.89 20.43 -8.82
C VAL A 285 0.08 20.56 -9.98
N HIS A 286 1.28 20.04 -9.78
CA HIS A 286 2.29 19.88 -10.80
C HIS A 286 2.74 18.42 -10.83
N VAL A 287 2.43 17.72 -11.92
CA VAL A 287 2.44 16.27 -11.97
C VAL A 287 3.57 15.76 -12.85
N GLU A 288 4.49 15.00 -12.26
CA GLU A 288 5.47 14.17 -12.97
C GLU A 288 4.74 12.92 -13.51
N GLN A 289 4.78 12.70 -14.82
CA GLN A 289 4.09 11.58 -15.46
C GLN A 289 5.04 10.62 -16.15
N ASP A 290 4.79 9.33 -15.96
CA ASP A 290 5.39 8.31 -16.81
C ASP A 290 4.86 8.44 -18.25
N ARG A 291 5.77 8.49 -19.23
CA ARG A 291 5.42 8.58 -20.65
C ARG A 291 4.51 7.44 -21.09
N GLY A 292 4.70 6.24 -20.54
CA GLY A 292 3.86 5.08 -20.86
C GLY A 292 2.45 5.14 -20.25
N ARG A 293 2.18 6.08 -19.33
CA ARG A 293 0.94 6.15 -18.53
C ARG A 293 0.39 7.56 -18.38
N ARG A 294 0.70 8.46 -19.31
CA ARG A 294 0.30 9.88 -19.27
C ARG A 294 -1.21 10.06 -19.12
N GLY A 295 -1.99 9.28 -19.87
CA GLY A 295 -3.46 9.36 -19.83
C GLY A 295 -4.07 9.03 -18.46
N ASN A 296 -3.43 8.15 -17.69
CA ASN A 296 -4.03 7.59 -16.47
C ASN A 296 -4.34 8.64 -15.40
N THR A 297 -3.52 9.69 -15.30
CA THR A 297 -3.67 10.71 -14.26
C THR A 297 -3.95 12.10 -14.84
N HIS A 298 -4.27 12.17 -16.13
CA HIS A 298 -4.55 13.44 -16.79
C HIS A 298 -5.98 13.88 -16.47
N TRP A 299 -6.12 14.57 -15.34
CA TRP A 299 -7.32 15.24 -14.87
C TRP A 299 -7.33 16.67 -15.43
N GLN A 300 -7.79 16.85 -16.68
CA GLN A 300 -7.69 18.14 -17.40
C GLN A 300 -8.55 19.21 -16.70
N ARG A 301 -7.94 19.97 -15.80
CA ARG A 301 -8.57 21.07 -15.06
C ARG A 301 -7.60 22.25 -14.93
N ALA A 302 -8.13 23.45 -14.71
CA ALA A 302 -7.32 24.67 -14.71
C ALA A 302 -6.18 24.63 -13.67
N GLY A 303 -6.44 24.02 -12.51
CA GLY A 303 -5.47 23.91 -11.42
C GLY A 303 -4.41 22.81 -11.58
N ALA A 304 -4.29 22.14 -12.73
CA ALA A 304 -3.35 21.04 -12.93
C ALA A 304 -2.35 21.30 -14.06
N ARG A 305 -1.06 21.05 -13.78
CA ARG A 305 0.03 21.08 -14.76
C ARG A 305 0.69 19.72 -14.86
N TYR A 306 1.03 19.31 -16.07
CA TYR A 306 1.39 17.95 -16.43
C TYR A 306 2.72 17.98 -17.20
N ASP A 307 3.81 17.49 -16.60
CA ASP A 307 5.18 17.58 -17.17
C ASP A 307 5.58 18.99 -17.65
N ALA A 308 4.98 20.04 -17.09
CA ALA A 308 5.21 21.42 -17.55
C ALA A 308 6.51 22.01 -16.99
N ASP A 309 7.22 22.82 -17.77
CA ASP A 309 8.39 23.56 -17.27
C ASP A 309 8.00 24.83 -16.47
N LYS A 310 6.83 25.40 -16.75
CA LYS A 310 6.34 26.60 -16.07
C LYS A 310 5.85 26.25 -14.67
N LEU A 311 6.45 26.87 -13.65
CA LEU A 311 6.05 26.71 -12.24
C LEU A 311 4.85 27.59 -11.87
N TRP A 312 4.10 27.20 -10.84
CA TRP A 312 3.06 28.03 -10.25
C TRP A 312 3.68 29.22 -9.52
N ALA A 313 3.08 30.41 -9.64
CA ALA A 313 3.45 31.57 -8.84
C ALA A 313 2.90 31.38 -7.41
N ILE A 314 3.73 31.64 -6.40
CA ILE A 314 3.44 31.38 -4.99
C ILE A 314 3.75 32.56 -4.07
#